data_AF-A0A845G505-F1
#
_entry.id   AF-A0A845G505-F1
#
_cell.length_a   1.000
_cell.length_b   1.000
_cell.length_c   1.000
_cell.angle_alpha   90.00
_cell.angle_beta   90.00
_cell.angle_gamma   90.00
#
_symmetry.space_group_name_H-M   'P 1'
#
loop_
_entity.id
_entity.type
_entity.pdbx_description
1 polymer ?
#
loop_
_entity_poly.entity_id
_entity_poly.type
_entity_poly.pdbx_seq_one_letter_code
_entity_poly.pdbx_strand_id
1 'polypeptide(L)'
;MTVSLWRIASDTTSWTAEDMAGKGAASSGSRWNHAGEHVTYAATSISLAAWETRAHFAKGMVLPWNRILVRIDVPDGVWRARELTPRPLPIGWNVVPEGMVSRSIGSAWLASGASALLVVPSVIINEEDNVLINPAHADAASITVARVRQFVYDHRV
;
A
#
# COMPACT_ATOMS: atom_id res chain seq x y z
N MET A 1 0.85 -20.16 -9.87
CA MET A 1 2.02 -19.31 -9.60
C MET A 1 1.51 -17.96 -9.09
N THR A 2 2.26 -17.30 -8.23
CA THR A 2 1.85 -16.07 -7.54
C THR A 2 3.02 -15.08 -7.48
N VAL A 3 2.70 -13.79 -7.45
CA VAL A 3 3.63 -12.70 -7.12
C VAL A 3 3.41 -12.29 -5.67
N SER A 4 4.49 -12.19 -4.89
CA SER A 4 4.40 -11.74 -3.50
C SER A 4 4.61 -10.24 -3.39
N LEU A 5 3.67 -9.57 -2.72
CA LEU A 5 3.75 -8.19 -2.26
C LEU A 5 3.89 -8.16 -0.75
N TRP A 6 4.33 -7.02 -0.21
CA TRP A 6 4.76 -6.92 1.18
C TRP A 6 4.14 -5.74 1.90
N ARG A 7 3.81 -5.96 3.17
CA ARG A 7 3.39 -4.93 4.11
C ARG A 7 4.14 -5.10 5.42
N ILE A 8 4.39 -3.98 6.10
CA ILE A 8 4.79 -3.97 7.50
C ILE A 8 3.69 -3.25 8.26
N ALA A 9 2.86 -4.04 8.93
CA ALA A 9 1.63 -3.58 9.57
C ALA A 9 1.63 -3.90 11.06
N SER A 10 0.61 -3.43 11.77
CA SER A 10 0.42 -3.69 13.20
C SER A 10 -1.01 -4.09 13.48
N ASP A 11 -1.17 -4.93 14.50
CA ASP A 11 -2.48 -5.11 15.13
C ASP A 11 -2.87 -3.83 15.86
N THR A 12 -4.12 -3.43 15.67
CA THR A 12 -4.76 -2.33 16.39
C THR A 12 -5.96 -2.88 17.16
N THR A 13 -6.63 -2.03 17.94
CA THR A 13 -7.90 -2.41 18.60
C THR A 13 -9.04 -2.67 17.61
N SER A 14 -8.91 -2.21 16.36
CA SER A 14 -10.01 -2.17 15.38
C SER A 14 -9.77 -3.04 14.14
N TRP A 15 -8.52 -3.42 13.87
CA TRP A 15 -8.14 -4.30 12.74
C TRP A 15 -6.78 -4.96 12.98
N THR A 16 -6.58 -6.10 12.32
CA THR A 16 -5.37 -6.90 12.37
C THR A 16 -4.36 -6.49 11.29
N ALA A 17 -3.10 -6.90 11.45
CA ALA A 17 -2.05 -6.66 10.46
C ALA A 17 -2.34 -7.26 9.07
N GLU A 18 -3.11 -8.35 9.03
CA GLU A 18 -3.53 -9.01 7.78
C GLU A 18 -4.84 -8.46 7.20
N ASP A 19 -5.46 -7.44 7.81
CA ASP A 19 -6.65 -6.80 7.27
C ASP A 19 -6.35 -6.22 5.88
N MET A 20 -7.08 -6.70 4.88
CA MET A 20 -7.01 -6.27 3.48
C MET A 20 -8.18 -5.36 3.10
N ALA A 21 -9.02 -4.97 4.07
CA ALA A 21 -10.18 -4.14 3.82
C ALA A 21 -9.83 -2.65 3.68
N GLY A 22 -8.56 -2.25 3.84
CA GLY A 22 -8.12 -0.88 3.61
C GLY A 22 -8.64 0.14 4.64
N LYS A 23 -9.07 -0.31 5.83
CA LYS A 23 -9.72 0.54 6.84
C LYS A 23 -8.84 1.71 7.31
N GLY A 24 -7.54 1.44 7.54
CA GLY A 24 -6.60 2.48 7.98
C GLY A 24 -6.35 3.56 6.92
N ALA A 25 -6.40 3.21 5.64
CA ALA A 25 -6.32 4.19 4.56
C ALA A 25 -7.63 4.99 4.44
N ALA A 26 -8.77 4.32 4.61
CA ALA A 26 -10.08 4.95 4.53
C ALA A 26 -10.34 5.95 5.66
N SER A 27 -9.82 5.73 6.88
CA SER A 27 -10.17 6.56 8.04
C SER A 27 -9.81 8.04 7.89
N SER A 28 -8.69 8.36 7.22
CA SER A 28 -8.22 9.74 7.02
C SER A 28 -7.88 10.08 5.58
N GLY A 29 -7.93 9.10 4.68
CA GLY A 29 -7.26 9.19 3.39
C GLY A 29 -5.75 8.99 3.53
N SER A 30 -5.09 8.78 2.38
CA SER A 30 -3.64 8.68 2.27
C SER A 30 -3.19 9.32 0.94
N ARG A 31 -2.00 8.98 0.44
CA ARG A 31 -1.47 9.58 -0.79
C ARG A 31 -2.34 9.31 -2.01
N TRP A 32 -2.90 8.12 -2.13
CA TRP A 32 -3.60 7.64 -3.32
C TRP A 32 -5.08 7.33 -3.05
N ASN A 33 -5.67 7.90 -1.99
CA ASN A 33 -7.12 7.79 -1.73
C ASN A 33 -7.61 8.93 -0.83
N HIS A 34 -8.86 9.32 -1.00
CA HIS A 34 -9.57 10.21 -0.10
C HIS A 34 -10.08 9.47 1.14
N ALA A 35 -10.45 10.23 2.17
CA ALA A 35 -11.13 9.66 3.33
C ALA A 35 -12.46 9.02 2.91
N GLY A 36 -12.78 7.87 3.51
CA GLY A 36 -13.92 7.01 3.16
C GLY A 36 -13.62 6.00 2.04
N GLU A 37 -12.55 6.19 1.27
CA GLU A 37 -12.19 5.28 0.19
C GLU A 37 -11.29 4.16 0.69
N HIS A 38 -11.74 2.91 0.52
CA HIS A 38 -11.02 1.73 0.98
C HIS A 38 -9.97 1.30 -0.04
N VAL A 39 -8.71 1.26 0.40
CA VAL A 39 -7.58 0.78 -0.40
C VAL A 39 -6.55 0.14 0.52
N THR A 40 -5.97 -0.98 0.08
CA THR A 40 -4.83 -1.58 0.77
C THR A 40 -3.54 -1.25 0.04
N TYR A 41 -2.57 -0.70 0.76
CA TYR A 41 -1.24 -0.39 0.26
C TYR A 41 -0.29 -1.56 0.52
N ALA A 42 0.46 -1.95 -0.50
CA ALA A 42 1.55 -2.91 -0.41
C ALA A 42 2.76 -2.42 -1.21
N ALA A 43 3.93 -2.99 -0.93
CA ALA A 43 5.16 -2.72 -1.66
C ALA A 43 5.59 -3.95 -2.46
N THR A 44 6.33 -3.73 -3.55
CA THR A 44 6.91 -4.81 -4.36
C THR A 44 8.08 -5.51 -3.69
N SER A 45 8.70 -4.89 -2.68
CA SER A 45 9.82 -5.45 -1.91
C SER A 45 9.63 -5.25 -0.41
N ILE A 46 10.24 -6.13 0.40
CA ILE A 46 10.28 -5.96 1.87
C ILE A 46 11.03 -4.67 2.24
N SER A 47 12.11 -4.36 1.51
CA SER A 47 12.92 -3.16 1.72
C SER A 47 12.11 -1.88 1.53
N LEU A 48 11.29 -1.82 0.48
CA LEU A 48 10.41 -0.67 0.24
C LEU A 48 9.31 -0.57 1.28
N ALA A 49 8.68 -1.69 1.67
CA ALA A 49 7.70 -1.69 2.76
C ALA A 49 8.31 -1.10 4.04
N ALA A 50 9.59 -1.39 4.32
CA ALA A 50 10.31 -0.86 5.47
C ALA A 50 10.53 0.66 5.37
N TRP A 51 10.94 1.15 4.20
CA TRP A 51 11.12 2.57 3.95
C TRP A 51 9.81 3.37 4.05
N GLU A 52 8.74 2.89 3.41
CA GLU A 52 7.41 3.53 3.45
C GLU A 52 6.86 3.61 4.86
N THR A 53 6.94 2.49 5.59
CA THR A 53 6.48 2.43 6.97
C THR A 53 7.29 3.38 7.85
N ARG A 54 8.62 3.41 7.70
CA ARG A 54 9.50 4.28 8.48
C ARG A 54 9.27 5.77 8.21
N ALA A 55 9.14 6.16 6.94
CA ALA A 55 8.92 7.57 6.57
C ALA A 55 7.62 8.13 7.17
N HIS A 56 6.61 7.28 7.39
CA HIS A 56 5.39 7.66 8.08
C HIS A 56 5.62 8.02 9.56
N PHE A 57 6.57 7.37 10.25
CA PHE A 57 6.88 7.59 11.68
C PHE A 57 7.93 8.68 11.93
N ALA A 58 8.74 9.05 10.94
CA ALA A 58 9.74 10.12 11.07
C ALA A 58 9.13 11.50 11.46
N LYS A 59 7.80 11.64 11.39
CA LYS A 59 7.02 12.76 11.98
C LYS A 59 6.93 12.70 13.52
N GLY A 60 8.04 12.41 14.21
CA GLY A 60 8.19 12.61 15.66
C GLY A 60 7.69 11.49 16.58
N MET A 61 7.41 10.28 16.08
CA MET A 61 6.99 9.14 16.91
C MET A 61 8.07 8.07 17.03
N VAL A 62 8.18 7.47 18.22
CA VAL A 62 8.99 6.27 18.46
C VAL A 62 8.46 5.14 17.56
N LEU A 63 9.35 4.50 16.80
CA LEU A 63 9.02 3.33 15.98
C LEU A 63 8.31 2.29 16.84
N PRO A 64 7.04 1.94 16.56
CA PRO A 64 6.32 1.06 17.46
C PRO A 64 6.83 -0.37 17.31
N TRP A 65 7.17 -1.00 18.43
CA TRP A 65 7.83 -2.31 18.51
C TRP A 65 6.97 -3.49 18.01
N ASN A 66 5.66 -3.28 17.80
CA ASN A 66 4.69 -4.28 17.38
C ASN A 66 4.44 -4.26 15.86
N ARG A 67 5.47 -4.57 15.06
CA ARG A 67 5.32 -4.69 13.61
C ARG A 67 5.39 -6.13 13.15
N ILE A 68 4.58 -6.43 12.14
CA ILE A 68 4.46 -7.76 11.54
C ILE A 68 4.76 -7.61 10.06
N LEU A 69 5.67 -8.45 9.58
CA LEU A 69 5.87 -8.63 8.15
C LEU A 69 4.71 -9.46 7.61
N VAL A 70 3.98 -8.89 6.66
CA VAL A 70 2.83 -9.50 6.03
C VAL A 70 3.16 -9.73 4.56
N ARG A 71 2.96 -10.95 4.10
CA ARG A 71 3.05 -11.33 2.70
C ARG A 71 1.66 -11.35 2.11
N ILE A 72 1.52 -10.79 0.93
CA ILE A 72 0.31 -10.82 0.12
C ILE A 72 0.64 -11.60 -1.14
N ASP A 73 -0.01 -12.73 -1.34
CA ASP A 73 0.20 -13.58 -2.52
C ASP A 73 -0.89 -13.28 -3.55
N VAL A 74 -0.48 -12.67 -4.65
CA VAL A 74 -1.32 -12.25 -5.77
C VAL A 74 -1.24 -13.29 -6.88
N PRO A 75 -2.37 -13.87 -7.34
CA PRO A 75 -2.36 -14.77 -8.48
C PRO A 75 -1.85 -14.09 -9.76
N ASP A 76 -1.06 -14.80 -10.57
CA ASP A 76 -0.45 -14.22 -11.78
C ASP A 76 -1.45 -13.64 -12.77
N GLY A 77 -2.68 -14.16 -12.81
CA GLY A 77 -3.76 -13.59 -13.64
C GLY A 77 -4.13 -12.17 -13.20
N VAL A 78 -4.33 -12.00 -11.89
CA VAL A 78 -4.62 -10.69 -11.27
C VAL A 78 -3.42 -9.75 -11.43
N TRP A 79 -2.20 -10.26 -11.24
CA TRP A 79 -0.98 -9.46 -11.45
C TRP A 79 -0.84 -9.01 -12.91
N ARG A 80 -1.15 -9.87 -13.89
CA ARG A 80 -1.11 -9.53 -15.31
C ARG A 80 -2.17 -8.49 -15.70
N ALA A 81 -3.31 -8.48 -15.01
CA ALA A 81 -4.40 -7.53 -15.23
C ALA A 81 -4.22 -6.20 -14.49
N ARG A 82 -3.13 -6.02 -13.73
CA ARG A 82 -2.87 -4.76 -13.01
C ARG A 82 -2.74 -3.58 -13.96
N GLU A 83 -3.20 -2.43 -13.52
CA GLU A 83 -2.91 -1.16 -14.18
C GLU A 83 -1.58 -0.59 -13.71
N LEU A 84 -0.90 0.11 -14.60
CA LEU A 84 0.32 0.85 -14.29
C LEU A 84 0.00 2.35 -14.41
N THR A 85 0.39 3.13 -13.41
CA THR A 85 0.31 4.58 -13.55
C THR A 85 1.24 5.05 -14.68
N PRO A 86 0.76 5.93 -15.58
CA PRO A 86 1.58 6.43 -16.67
C PRO A 86 2.71 7.32 -16.11
N ARG A 87 3.93 7.09 -16.59
CA ARG A 87 5.11 7.90 -16.27
C ARG A 87 5.45 8.80 -17.47
N PRO A 88 5.72 10.11 -17.28
CA PRO A 88 5.70 10.82 -16.01
C PRO A 88 4.28 11.07 -15.49
N LEU A 89 4.14 11.07 -14.16
CA LEU A 89 2.89 11.46 -13.49
C LEU A 89 2.69 12.98 -13.52
N PRO A 90 1.44 13.47 -13.38
CA PRO A 90 1.15 14.90 -13.31
C PRO A 90 1.96 15.60 -12.21
N ILE A 91 2.39 16.83 -12.49
CA ILE A 91 3.13 17.66 -11.54
C ILE A 91 2.34 17.77 -10.23
N GLY A 92 3.00 17.50 -9.11
CA GLY A 92 2.40 17.57 -7.78
C GLY A 92 2.00 16.21 -7.17
N TRP A 93 2.14 15.09 -7.89
CA TRP A 93 1.81 13.76 -7.33
C TRP A 93 2.68 13.38 -6.11
N ASN A 94 3.91 13.87 -6.06
CA ASN A 94 4.92 13.56 -5.04
C ASN A 94 5.12 14.65 -3.98
N VAL A 95 4.23 15.65 -3.90
CA VAL A 95 4.35 16.67 -2.84
C VAL A 95 4.22 16.05 -1.44
N VAL A 96 4.86 16.70 -0.46
CA VAL A 96 4.86 16.31 0.95
C VAL A 96 4.48 17.53 1.79
N PRO A 97 3.39 17.48 2.59
CA PRO A 97 2.43 16.37 2.71
C PRO A 97 1.68 16.10 1.40
N GLU A 98 1.09 14.90 1.29
CA GLU A 98 0.37 14.47 0.08
C GLU A 98 -0.74 15.45 -0.34
N GLY A 99 -0.77 15.77 -1.64
CA GLY A 99 -1.70 16.73 -2.23
C GLY A 99 -2.86 16.07 -2.98
N MET A 100 -3.74 16.90 -3.55
CA MET A 100 -4.91 16.42 -4.30
C MET A 100 -4.54 15.59 -5.54
N VAL A 101 -3.40 15.87 -6.19
CA VAL A 101 -3.03 15.25 -7.46
C VAL A 101 -2.98 13.72 -7.37
N SER A 102 -2.22 13.18 -6.41
CA SER A 102 -2.11 11.73 -6.24
C SER A 102 -3.40 11.10 -5.72
N ARG A 103 -4.13 11.82 -4.85
CA ARG A 103 -5.43 11.35 -4.34
C ARG A 103 -6.44 11.20 -5.47
N SER A 104 -6.58 12.21 -6.33
CA SER A 104 -7.50 12.16 -7.47
C SER A 104 -7.19 11.03 -8.44
N ILE A 105 -5.90 10.72 -8.67
CA ILE A 105 -5.51 9.58 -9.53
C ILE A 105 -5.99 8.26 -8.94
N GLY A 106 -5.72 8.03 -7.65
CA GLY A 106 -6.12 6.78 -7.01
C GLY A 106 -7.64 6.67 -6.81
N SER A 107 -8.33 7.77 -6.47
CA SER A 107 -9.79 7.81 -6.39
C SER A 107 -10.47 7.55 -7.74
N ALA A 108 -9.95 8.11 -8.83
CA ALA A 108 -10.47 7.84 -10.17
C ALA A 108 -10.32 6.35 -10.52
N TRP A 109 -9.18 5.73 -10.19
CA TRP A 109 -8.99 4.31 -10.37
C TRP A 109 -9.95 3.47 -9.50
N LEU A 110 -10.08 3.79 -8.20
CA LEU A 110 -11.01 3.10 -7.30
C LEU A 110 -12.46 3.18 -7.80
N ALA A 111 -12.90 4.35 -8.25
CA ALA A 111 -14.23 4.59 -8.80
C ALA A 111 -14.47 3.86 -10.12
N SER A 112 -13.44 3.71 -10.96
CA SER A 112 -13.54 2.98 -12.22
C SER A 112 -13.76 1.49 -12.02
N GLY A 113 -13.19 0.91 -10.95
CA GLY A 113 -13.22 -0.53 -10.71
C GLY A 113 -12.64 -1.37 -11.86
N ALA A 114 -11.77 -0.80 -12.70
CA ALA A 114 -11.29 -1.45 -13.91
C ALA A 114 -10.26 -2.57 -13.65
N SER A 115 -9.58 -2.52 -12.50
CA SER A 115 -8.63 -3.55 -12.07
C SER A 115 -8.58 -3.65 -10.54
N ALA A 116 -8.18 -4.82 -10.04
CA ALA A 116 -7.96 -5.01 -8.60
C ALA A 116 -6.68 -4.34 -8.09
N LEU A 117 -5.72 -4.09 -8.99
CA LEU A 117 -4.38 -3.65 -8.65
C LEU A 117 -3.97 -2.42 -9.49
N LEU A 118 -3.48 -1.38 -8.82
CA LEU A 118 -2.81 -0.25 -9.46
C LEU A 118 -1.38 -0.13 -8.95
N VAL A 119 -0.42 -0.13 -9.88
CA VAL A 119 1.00 0.08 -9.59
C VAL A 119 1.31 1.57 -9.63
N VAL A 120 1.88 2.07 -8.54
CA VAL A 120 2.22 3.47 -8.35
C VAL A 120 3.68 3.62 -7.90
N PRO A 121 4.41 4.64 -8.35
CA PRO A 121 5.77 4.87 -7.86
C PRO A 121 5.76 5.19 -6.36
N SER A 122 6.79 4.73 -5.66
CA SER A 122 7.10 5.25 -4.33
C SER A 122 7.57 6.70 -4.43
N VAL A 123 7.16 7.53 -3.47
CA VAL A 123 7.69 8.90 -3.32
C VAL A 123 9.06 8.91 -2.66
N ILE A 124 9.44 7.81 -1.98
CA ILE A 124 10.72 7.69 -1.29
C ILE A 124 11.80 7.21 -2.24
N ILE A 125 11.49 6.20 -3.07
CA ILE A 125 12.39 5.61 -4.06
C ILE A 125 11.64 5.54 -5.40
N ASN A 126 11.81 6.54 -6.26
CA ASN A 126 11.02 6.70 -7.49
C ASN A 126 11.19 5.54 -8.49
N GLU A 127 12.30 4.81 -8.40
CA GLU A 127 12.63 3.64 -9.20
C GLU A 127 11.87 2.38 -8.77
N GLU A 128 11.34 2.36 -7.54
CA GLU A 128 10.55 1.24 -7.01
C GLU A 128 9.05 1.58 -6.95
N ASP A 129 8.23 0.53 -6.95
CA ASP A 129 6.78 0.65 -7.02
C ASP A 129 6.10 0.13 -5.75
N ASN A 130 5.08 0.87 -5.32
CA ASN A 130 4.01 0.39 -4.47
C ASN A 130 2.86 -0.14 -5.32
N VAL A 131 2.00 -0.93 -4.68
CA VAL A 131 0.80 -1.50 -5.29
C VAL A 131 -0.40 -1.18 -4.42
N LEU A 132 -1.40 -0.56 -5.02
CA LEU A 132 -2.70 -0.33 -4.43
C LEU A 132 -3.59 -1.51 -4.76
N ILE A 133 -4.34 -1.98 -3.77
CA ILE A 133 -5.26 -3.12 -3.90
C ILE A 133 -6.66 -2.59 -3.57
N ASN A 134 -7.58 -2.71 -4.53
CA ASN A 134 -8.97 -2.31 -4.37
C ASN A 134 -9.76 -3.47 -3.72
N PRO A 135 -10.14 -3.38 -2.43
CA PRO A 135 -10.83 -4.47 -1.74
C PRO A 135 -12.23 -4.73 -2.29
N ALA A 136 -12.83 -3.77 -3.01
CA ALA A 136 -14.16 -3.89 -3.59
C ALA A 136 -14.16 -4.59 -4.96
N HIS A 137 -13.01 -4.78 -5.59
CA HIS A 137 -12.91 -5.45 -6.88
C HIS A 137 -13.04 -6.97 -6.72
N ALA A 138 -13.81 -7.63 -7.59
CA ALA A 138 -14.09 -9.07 -7.50
C ALA A 138 -12.82 -9.93 -7.44
N ASP A 139 -11.83 -9.64 -8.29
CA ASP A 139 -10.56 -10.37 -8.33
C ASP A 139 -9.74 -10.28 -7.03
N ALA A 140 -9.97 -9.27 -6.19
CA ALA A 140 -9.29 -9.15 -4.90
C ALA A 140 -9.63 -10.31 -3.95
N ALA A 141 -10.78 -10.98 -4.14
CA ALA A 141 -11.16 -12.15 -3.37
C ALA A 141 -10.22 -13.35 -3.54
N SER A 142 -9.44 -13.38 -4.63
CA SER A 142 -8.46 -14.44 -4.90
C SER A 142 -7.07 -14.15 -4.30
N ILE A 143 -6.86 -12.94 -3.77
CA ILE A 143 -5.61 -12.54 -3.12
C ILE A 143 -5.57 -13.11 -1.71
N THR A 144 -4.45 -13.74 -1.35
CA THR A 144 -4.28 -14.31 -0.01
C THR A 144 -3.24 -13.54 0.78
N VAL A 145 -3.37 -13.57 2.11
CA VAL A 145 -2.52 -12.80 3.02
C VAL A 145 -2.04 -13.70 4.15
N ALA A 146 -0.78 -13.55 4.53
CA ALA A 146 -0.18 -14.32 5.62
C ALA A 146 0.73 -13.43 6.47
N ARG A 147 0.59 -13.58 7.80
CA ARG A 147 1.61 -13.12 8.74
C ARG A 147 2.84 -14.01 8.59
N VAL A 148 3.99 -13.41 8.35
CA VAL A 148 5.25 -14.16 8.16
C VAL A 148 6.01 -14.25 9.48
N ARG A 149 6.27 -13.09 10.10
CA ARG A 149 7.01 -12.97 11.36
C ARG A 149 6.87 -11.57 11.93
N GLN A 150 7.32 -11.39 13.17
CA GLN A 150 7.60 -10.07 13.69
C GLN A 150 8.66 -9.37 12.82
N PHE A 151 8.42 -8.09 12.52
CA PHE A 151 9.35 -7.22 11.83
C PHE A 151 10.00 -6.28 12.85
N VAL A 152 11.32 -6.40 12.99
CA VAL A 152 12.12 -5.57 13.89
C VAL A 152 13.04 -4.73 13.03
N TYR A 153 12.97 -3.41 13.20
CA TYR A 153 13.94 -2.50 12.63
C TYR A 153 15.23 -2.61 13.45
N ASP A 154 16.36 -2.83 12.77
CA ASP A 154 17.65 -2.83 13.42
C ASP A 154 17.96 -1.41 13.92
N HIS A 155 18.30 -1.28 15.20
CA HIS A 155 18.57 0.01 15.85
C HIS A 155 19.69 0.83 15.21
N ARG A 156 20.54 0.21 14.39
CA ARG A 156 21.61 0.89 13.65
C ARG A 156 21.11 1.63 12.41
N VAL A 157 19.91 1.31 11.92
CA VAL A 157 19.27 1.96 10.78
C VAL A 157 18.03 2.68 11.22
#